data_AF-A0A2D4HNE1-F1
#
_entry.id   AF-A0A2D4HNE1-F1
#
_cell.length_a   1.000
_cell.length_b   1.000
_cell.length_c   1.000
_cell.angle_alpha   90.00
_cell.angle_beta   90.00
_cell.angle_gamma   90.00
#
_symmetry.space_group_name_H-M   'P 1'
#
loop_
_entity.id
_entity.type
_entity.pdbx_description
1 polymer ?
#
loop_
_entity_poly.entity_id
_entity_poly.type
_entity_poly.pdbx_seq_one_letter_code
_entity_poly.pdbx_strand_id
1 'polypeptide(L)'
;MYTSTSLMTYCAFVGQARLDGAICTYTEEEKMQYLKEAHKTGVRNIEMESSVFAAMCNLSGLKGAVVCVTLLNRLEGDQISTPHDVLKEYQTRPQKLVGQLIKNHLGKK
;
A
#
# COMPACT_ATOMS: atom_id res chain seq x y z
N MET A 1 12.09 1.93 7.30
CA MET A 1 10.71 1.62 7.74
C MET A 1 10.09 2.93 8.21
N TYR A 2 8.89 3.28 7.74
CA TYR A 2 8.17 4.47 8.18
C TYR A 2 6.73 4.10 8.54
N THR A 3 6.09 4.89 9.40
CA THR A 3 4.66 4.79 9.72
C THR A 3 3.91 5.90 8.99
N SER A 4 2.75 5.58 8.44
CA SER A 4 1.97 6.51 7.61
C SER A 4 0.54 6.03 7.45
N THR A 5 -0.31 6.90 6.90
CA THR A 5 -1.65 6.53 6.45
C THR A 5 -1.57 5.75 5.13
N SER A 6 -2.36 4.69 5.03
CA SER A 6 -2.62 3.96 3.77
C SER A 6 -3.99 4.35 3.23
N LEU A 7 -4.08 4.56 1.91
CA LEU A 7 -5.35 4.77 1.23
C LEU A 7 -5.86 3.44 0.69
N MET A 8 -7.05 3.02 1.12
CA MET A 8 -7.74 1.86 0.56
C MET A 8 -8.62 2.28 -0.62
N THR A 9 -8.62 1.49 -1.68
CA THR A 9 -9.45 1.69 -2.88
C THR A 9 -10.18 0.40 -3.27
N TYR A 10 -11.33 0.51 -3.93
CA TYR A 10 -12.11 -0.66 -4.35
C TYR A 10 -11.66 -1.28 -5.68
N CYS A 11 -10.86 -0.57 -6.47
CA CYS A 11 -10.46 -1.00 -7.82
C CYS A 11 -9.03 -0.57 -8.10
N ALA A 12 -8.22 -1.50 -8.63
CA ALA A 12 -6.79 -1.30 -8.87
C ALA A 12 -6.46 -0.20 -9.90
N PHE A 13 -7.33 0.04 -10.87
CA PHE A 13 -7.10 1.02 -11.95
C PHE A 13 -7.78 2.35 -11.68
N VAL A 14 -9.08 2.43 -11.96
CA VAL A 14 -9.86 3.67 -11.84
C VAL A 14 -9.81 4.20 -10.42
N GLY A 15 -9.99 3.32 -9.43
CA GLY A 15 -9.98 3.67 -8.01
C GLY A 15 -8.64 4.20 -7.50
N GLN A 16 -7.54 3.86 -8.16
CA GLN A 16 -6.20 4.34 -7.80
C GLN A 16 -5.69 5.45 -8.75
N ALA A 17 -6.57 6.07 -9.54
CA ALA A 17 -6.19 7.10 -10.50
C ALA A 17 -5.11 6.65 -11.50
N ARG A 18 -5.18 5.41 -12.01
CA ARG A 18 -4.24 4.92 -13.04
C ARG A 18 -4.74 5.23 -14.44
N LEU A 19 -3.83 5.59 -15.34
CA LEU A 19 -4.15 5.92 -16.74
C LEU A 19 -4.04 4.72 -17.69
N ASP A 20 -3.61 3.57 -17.17
CA ASP A 20 -3.32 2.36 -17.95
C ASP A 20 -4.39 1.26 -17.80
N GLY A 21 -5.59 1.65 -17.35
CA GLY A 21 -6.77 0.79 -17.32
C GLY A 21 -7.58 0.86 -18.62
N ALA A 22 -8.49 -0.11 -18.80
CA ALA A 22 -9.39 -0.12 -19.97
C ALA A 22 -10.40 1.05 -19.97
N ILE A 23 -10.71 1.61 -18.81
CA ILE A 23 -11.58 2.77 -18.63
C ILE A 23 -10.77 3.86 -17.94
N CYS A 24 -10.70 5.05 -18.56
CA CYS A 24 -10.05 6.22 -17.99
C CYS A 24 -10.81 7.48 -18.43
N THR A 25 -11.31 8.24 -17.46
CA THR A 25 -12.13 9.45 -17.71
C THR A 25 -11.48 10.73 -17.19
N TYR A 26 -10.18 10.68 -16.86
CA TYR A 26 -9.41 11.77 -16.29
C TYR A 26 -8.03 11.88 -16.95
N THR A 27 -7.41 13.06 -16.82
CA THR A 27 -6.08 13.36 -17.39
C THR A 27 -4.95 13.04 -16.42
N GLU A 28 -3.70 13.13 -16.90
CA GLU A 28 -2.52 12.99 -16.06
C GLU A 28 -2.42 14.10 -15.01
N GLU A 29 -2.80 15.34 -15.35
CA GLU A 29 -2.83 16.45 -14.41
C GLU A 29 -3.80 16.20 -13.27
N GLU A 30 -5.01 15.71 -13.56
CA GLU A 30 -6.03 15.38 -12.56
C GLU A 30 -5.57 14.24 -11.65
N LYS A 31 -4.98 13.18 -12.21
CA LYS A 31 -4.31 12.10 -11.46
C LYS A 31 -3.25 12.68 -10.52
N MET A 32 -2.34 13.50 -11.03
CA MET A 32 -1.22 14.02 -10.25
C MET A 32 -1.68 14.96 -9.15
N GLN A 33 -2.73 15.75 -9.41
CA GLN A 33 -3.38 16.57 -8.40
C GLN A 33 -3.96 15.68 -7.29
N TYR A 34 -4.73 14.65 -7.63
CA TYR A 34 -5.29 13.70 -6.66
C TYR A 34 -4.21 13.04 -5.79
N LEU A 35 -3.15 12.51 -6.40
CA LEU A 35 -2.07 11.84 -5.68
C LEU A 35 -1.28 12.80 -4.78
N LYS A 36 -1.04 14.03 -5.23
CA LYS A 36 -0.36 15.07 -4.41
C LYS A 36 -1.22 15.49 -3.24
N GLU A 37 -2.52 15.67 -3.41
CA GLU A 37 -3.43 15.98 -2.30
C GLU A 37 -3.48 14.82 -1.29
N ALA A 38 -3.57 13.57 -1.74
CA ALA A 38 -3.45 12.41 -0.85
C ALA A 38 -2.11 12.39 -0.10
N HIS A 39 -1.00 12.68 -0.77
CA HIS A 39 0.30 12.75 -0.13
C HIS A 39 0.38 13.85 0.94
N LYS A 40 -0.24 15.02 0.68
CA LYS A 40 -0.33 16.14 1.64
C LYS A 40 -1.12 15.76 2.91
N THR A 41 -2.13 14.90 2.80
CA THR A 41 -2.90 14.42 3.97
C THR A 41 -2.21 13.30 4.75
N GLY A 42 -0.98 12.93 4.38
CA GLY A 42 -0.18 11.93 5.08
C GLY A 42 -0.25 10.52 4.49
N VAL A 43 -0.96 10.33 3.37
CA VAL A 43 -0.95 9.06 2.65
C VAL A 43 0.45 8.80 2.07
N ARG A 44 0.95 7.58 2.20
CA ARG A 44 2.24 7.18 1.61
C ARG A 44 2.17 5.93 0.73
N ASN A 45 1.08 5.16 0.83
CA ASN A 45 0.83 4.01 -0.03
C ASN A 45 -0.68 3.86 -0.30
N ILE A 46 -0.98 3.12 -1.37
CA ILE A 46 -2.34 2.81 -1.81
C ILE A 46 -2.45 1.30 -1.94
N GLU A 47 -3.50 0.72 -1.37
CA GLU A 47 -3.81 -0.73 -1.41
C GLU A 47 -5.33 -0.94 -1.38
N MET A 48 -5.83 -2.15 -1.09
CA MET A 48 -7.24 -2.49 -1.33
C MET A 48 -7.93 -3.22 -0.17
N GLU A 49 -7.26 -3.44 0.96
CA GLU A 49 -7.77 -4.30 2.04
C GLU A 49 -7.77 -3.64 3.42
N SER A 50 -6.97 -2.59 3.63
CA SER A 50 -6.64 -2.10 4.97
C SER A 50 -7.83 -1.53 5.74
N SER A 51 -8.78 -0.86 5.09
CA SER A 51 -9.87 -0.19 5.82
C SER A 51 -10.85 -1.20 6.41
N VAL A 52 -11.23 -2.24 5.65
CA VAL A 52 -12.11 -3.30 6.16
C VAL A 52 -11.39 -4.15 7.20
N PHE A 53 -10.10 -4.45 6.99
CA PHE A 53 -9.28 -5.17 7.96
C PHE A 53 -9.22 -4.42 9.30
N ALA A 54 -8.89 -3.13 9.27
CA ALA A 54 -8.80 -2.30 10.47
C ALA A 54 -10.16 -2.19 11.19
N ALA A 55 -11.26 -2.03 10.45
CA ALA A 55 -12.60 -1.97 11.01
C ALA A 55 -12.99 -3.29 11.70
N MET A 56 -12.75 -4.43 11.06
CA MET A 56 -13.05 -5.76 11.62
C MET A 56 -12.24 -6.05 12.88
N CYS A 57 -10.94 -5.73 12.87
CA CYS A 57 -10.10 -5.89 14.05
C CYS A 57 -10.61 -5.04 15.22
N ASN A 58 -10.95 -3.77 14.96
CA ASN A 58 -11.46 -2.87 15.99
C ASN A 58 -12.79 -3.36 16.56
N LEU A 59 -13.75 -3.76 15.71
CA LEU A 59 -15.06 -4.28 16.13
C LEU A 59 -14.96 -5.59 16.93
N SER A 60 -13.93 -6.39 16.66
CA SER A 60 -13.72 -7.69 17.31
C SER A 60 -12.79 -7.61 18.53
N GLY A 61 -12.32 -6.41 18.91
CA GLY A 61 -11.36 -6.23 20.01
C GLY A 61 -9.97 -6.83 19.76
N LEU A 62 -9.61 -7.09 18.50
CA LEU A 62 -8.33 -7.66 18.08
C LEU A 62 -7.32 -6.55 17.78
N LYS A 63 -6.07 -6.74 18.21
CA LYS A 63 -4.95 -5.88 17.82
C LYS A 63 -4.51 -6.24 16.40
N GLY A 64 -4.93 -5.44 15.42
CA GLY A 64 -4.54 -5.57 14.01
C GLY A 64 -3.43 -4.58 13.61
N ALA A 65 -2.58 -4.98 12.66
CA ALA A 65 -1.62 -4.09 12.03
C ALA A 65 -1.48 -4.45 10.54
N VAL A 66 -1.30 -3.43 9.69
CA VAL A 66 -1.08 -3.59 8.25
C VAL A 66 0.37 -3.24 7.94
N VAL A 67 1.08 -4.14 7.26
CA VAL A 67 2.48 -3.96 6.87
C VAL A 67 2.61 -4.21 5.38
N CYS A 68 2.81 -3.14 4.61
CA CYS A 68 2.93 -3.19 3.16
C CYS A 68 4.36 -2.90 2.70
N VAL A 69 4.67 -3.33 1.48
CA VAL A 69 5.82 -2.85 0.71
C VAL A 69 5.30 -2.08 -0.51
N THR A 70 5.95 -0.99 -0.87
CA THR A 70 5.63 -0.22 -2.07
C THR A 70 6.38 -0.79 -3.27
N LEU A 71 5.65 -1.18 -4.32
CA LEU A 71 6.25 -1.77 -5.52
C LEU A 71 6.68 -0.75 -6.58
N LEU A 72 6.09 0.46 -6.52
CA LEU A 72 6.39 1.58 -7.41
C LEU A 72 6.05 2.92 -6.74
N ASN A 73 6.63 4.00 -7.25
CA ASN A 73 6.22 5.36 -6.91
C ASN A 73 5.15 5.86 -7.90
N ARG A 74 3.92 6.04 -7.43
CA ARG A 74 2.79 6.49 -8.27
C ARG A 74 2.91 7.92 -8.77
N LEU A 75 3.78 8.73 -8.15
CA LEU A 75 4.11 10.08 -8.63
C LEU A 75 5.08 10.06 -9.82
N GLU A 76 5.65 8.90 -10.16
CA GLU A 76 6.60 8.74 -11.27
C GLU A 76 6.02 7.88 -12.41
N GLY A 77 4.95 7.13 -12.16
CA GLY A 77 4.32 6.32 -13.19
C GLY A 77 3.29 5.33 -12.66
N ASP A 78 2.62 4.63 -13.58
CA ASP A 78 1.66 3.59 -13.24
C ASP A 78 2.25 2.18 -13.41
N GLN A 79 3.01 1.92 -14.48
CA GLN A 79 3.51 0.58 -14.76
C GLN A 79 4.65 0.16 -13.83
N ILE A 80 4.62 -1.11 -13.40
CA ILE A 80 5.74 -1.72 -12.67
C ILE A 80 6.78 -2.16 -13.72
N SER A 81 7.87 -1.41 -13.83
CA SER A 81 9.00 -1.72 -14.72
C SER A 81 10.16 -2.44 -14.01
N THR A 82 10.10 -2.54 -12.68
CA THR A 82 11.13 -3.18 -11.85
C THR A 82 11.33 -4.64 -12.25
N PRO A 83 12.59 -5.12 -12.39
CA PRO A 83 12.88 -6.53 -12.69
C PRO A 83 12.25 -7.51 -11.71
N HIS A 84 11.87 -8.68 -12.21
CA HIS A 84 11.10 -9.68 -11.46
C HIS A 84 11.85 -10.23 -10.24
N ASP A 85 13.16 -10.43 -10.33
CA ASP A 85 14.01 -10.84 -9.21
C ASP A 85 14.04 -9.79 -8.09
N VAL A 86 14.09 -8.50 -8.45
CA VAL A 86 14.01 -7.38 -7.51
C VAL A 86 12.62 -7.29 -6.88
N LEU A 87 11.54 -7.46 -7.65
CA LEU A 87 10.17 -7.50 -7.11
C LEU A 87 9.96 -8.65 -6.12
N LYS A 88 10.53 -9.83 -6.42
CA LYS A 88 10.52 -10.95 -5.49
C LYS A 88 11.20 -10.57 -4.18
N GLU A 89 12.33 -9.89 -4.21
CA GLU A 89 12.98 -9.40 -2.99
C GLU A 89 12.07 -8.44 -2.22
N TYR A 90 11.45 -7.45 -2.89
CA TYR A 90 10.55 -6.49 -2.25
C TYR A 90 9.40 -7.18 -1.51
N GLN A 91 8.78 -8.19 -2.14
CA GLN A 91 7.68 -8.96 -1.56
C GLN A 91 8.07 -9.71 -0.28
N THR A 92 9.35 -10.05 -0.10
CA THR A 92 9.82 -10.68 1.15
C THR A 92 9.97 -9.71 2.32
N ARG A 93 10.05 -8.40 2.07
CA ARG A 93 10.38 -7.40 3.12
C ARG A 93 9.34 -7.34 4.24
N PRO A 94 8.02 -7.31 3.97
CA PRO A 94 7.00 -7.36 5.04
C PRO A 94 7.06 -8.67 5.82
N GLN A 95 7.28 -9.80 5.14
CA GLN A 95 7.35 -11.13 5.76
C GLN A 95 8.55 -11.25 6.71
N LYS A 96 9.72 -10.75 6.30
CA LYS A 96 10.93 -10.71 7.14
C LYS A 96 10.70 -9.86 8.39
N LEU A 97 10.10 -8.69 8.22
CA LEU A 97 9.80 -7.77 9.33
C LEU A 97 8.83 -8.40 10.34
N VAL A 98 7.70 -8.94 9.87
CA VAL A 98 6.71 -9.59 10.72
C VAL A 98 7.28 -10.86 11.36
N GLY A 99 8.04 -11.66 10.61
CA GLY A 99 8.73 -12.84 11.12
C GLY A 99 9.71 -12.49 12.25
N GLN A 100 10.46 -11.40 12.12
CA GLN A 100 11.35 -10.92 13.18
C GLN A 100 10.55 -10.45 14.41
N LEU A 101 9.43 -9.75 14.22
CA LEU A 101 8.55 -9.35 15.32
C LEU A 101 8.02 -10.57 16.09
N ILE A 102 7.52 -11.59 15.38
CA ILE A 102 7.02 -12.83 15.98
C ILE A 102 8.14 -13.55 16.74
N LYS A 103 9.33 -13.69 16.14
CA LYS A 103 10.49 -14.29 16.79
C LYS A 103 10.86 -13.56 18.08
N ASN A 104 10.86 -12.22 18.06
CA ASN A 104 11.15 -11.41 19.24
C ASN A 104 10.05 -11.50 20.30
N HIS A 105 8.80 -11.75 19.92
CA HIS A 105 7.70 -11.90 20.86
C HIS A 105 7.71 -13.28 21.54
N LEU A 106 7.98 -14.35 20.77
CA LEU A 106 8.01 -15.73 21.27
C LEU A 106 9.34 -16.13 21.91
N GLY A 107 10.44 -15.51 21.49
CA GLY A 107 11.80 -15.75 21.98
C GLY A 107 12.14 -15.03 23.28
N LYS A 108 11.23 -14.19 23.81
CA LYS A 108 11.31 -13.65 25.17
C LYS A 108 11.00 -14.78 26.17
N LYS A 109 12.01 -15.57 26.49
CA LYS A 109 12.12 -16.28 27.77
C LYS A 109 13.05 -15.51 28.68
#